data_AF-A0A3N6PE90-F1
#
_entry.id   AF-A0A3N6PE90-F1
#
_cell.length_a   1.000
_cell.length_b   1.000
_cell.length_c   1.000
_cell.angle_alpha   90.00
_cell.angle_beta   90.00
_cell.angle_gamma   90.00
#
_symmetry.space_group_name_H-M   'P 1'
#
loop_
_entity.id
_entity.type
_entity.pdbx_description
1 polymer ?
#
loop_
_entity_poly.entity_id
_entity_poly.type
_entity_poly.pdbx_seq_one_letter_code
_entity_poly.pdbx_strand_id
1 'polypeptide(L)'
;MNDYKLSEEPQANATINYATDRIRTNRPSPLFGEARKELLAIGRNHKWTYAQWVEQLQREAIAAAKNRPDRLTVMVGDSLSLWFPSQLLPRDRTWLNQGISGETSSGLLKRLYLFDSTRPETIFVMIGINDLIHGESDWAILANQRRIINELRYIHPGSQIVIQSILPHSGEAAIWEGRDYLLQLPNSRIRRINRSLKALADDEGAFFLNLHPLFTDSQGFLRGDLSTDGLHLNDNGYQIWSTAIQMYSKMRLEEPQ
;
A
#
# COMPACT_ATOMS: atom_id res chain seq x y z
N MET A 1 -39.08 2.87 42.61
CA MET A 1 -38.10 1.87 42.12
C MET A 1 -37.21 2.60 41.13
N ASN A 2 -35.90 2.51 41.34
CA ASN A 2 -34.99 3.66 41.27
C ASN A 2 -34.72 4.27 39.90
N ASP A 3 -34.63 5.60 39.97
CA ASP A 3 -34.19 6.59 39.00
C ASP A 3 -32.77 6.38 38.46
N TYR A 4 -32.61 6.71 37.17
CA TYR A 4 -31.32 6.95 36.51
C TYR A 4 -30.67 8.21 37.10
N LYS A 5 -29.49 8.04 37.73
CA LYS A 5 -28.60 9.13 38.10
C LYS A 5 -27.49 9.25 37.06
N LEU A 6 -27.46 10.38 36.37
CA LEU A 6 -26.28 10.92 35.69
C LEU A 6 -25.18 11.16 36.73
N SER A 7 -23.96 10.69 36.45
CA SER A 7 -22.76 11.08 37.17
C SER A 7 -21.85 11.89 36.25
N GLU A 8 -21.53 13.09 36.71
CA GLU A 8 -20.63 14.08 36.11
C GLU A 8 -19.17 13.61 36.01
N GLU A 9 -18.44 14.30 35.13
CA GLU A 9 -17.06 14.08 34.65
C GLU A 9 -15.96 13.99 35.73
N PRO A 10 -14.74 13.64 35.31
CA PRO A 10 -13.64 14.57 35.52
C PRO A 10 -13.04 15.06 34.20
N GLN A 11 -13.05 16.40 34.06
CA GLN A 11 -12.28 17.14 33.07
C GLN A 11 -10.80 16.78 33.15
N ALA A 12 -10.25 16.28 32.04
CA ALA A 12 -8.81 16.25 31.81
C ALA A 12 -8.49 17.22 30.66
N ASN A 13 -8.19 18.48 31.04
CA ASN A 13 -7.58 19.47 30.16
C ASN A 13 -6.19 18.99 29.73
N ALA A 14 -6.07 18.45 28.52
CA ALA A 14 -4.79 18.35 27.83
C ALA A 14 -4.70 19.47 26.80
N THR A 15 -4.35 20.68 27.27
CA THR A 15 -3.97 21.80 26.41
C THR A 15 -2.65 21.45 25.73
N ILE A 16 -2.71 20.98 24.48
CA ILE A 16 -1.52 20.90 23.63
C ILE A 16 -1.20 22.32 23.16
N ASN A 17 -0.32 22.99 23.91
CA ASN A 17 0.27 24.26 23.50
C ASN A 17 1.13 24.03 22.25
N TYR A 18 0.62 24.42 21.08
CA TYR A 18 1.46 24.65 19.91
C TYR A 18 2.22 25.95 20.14
N ALA A 19 3.39 25.85 20.78
CA ALA A 19 4.35 26.93 20.79
C ALA A 19 4.69 27.30 19.34
N THR A 20 4.28 28.50 18.96
CA THR A 20 4.66 29.15 17.72
C THR A 20 6.14 29.44 17.76
N ASP A 21 6.95 28.62 17.09
CA ASP A 21 8.32 29.03 16.76
C ASP A 21 8.56 28.94 15.25
N ARG A 22 8.70 30.12 14.65
CA ARG A 22 9.06 30.32 13.26
C ARG A 22 10.53 30.01 13.11
N ILE A 23 10.85 28.81 12.64
CA ILE A 23 12.16 28.55 12.04
C ILE A 23 11.95 28.04 10.62
N ARG A 24 12.27 28.90 9.64
CA ARG A 24 12.57 28.49 8.26
C ARG A 24 13.76 27.54 8.30
N THR A 25 13.49 26.23 8.35
CA THR A 25 14.48 25.22 7.97
C THR A 25 13.95 24.49 6.76
N ASN A 26 14.76 24.39 5.71
CA ASN A 26 14.56 23.49 4.57
C ASN A 26 14.75 22.03 5.02
N ARG A 27 14.03 21.59 6.06
CA ARG A 27 13.98 20.19 6.44
C ARG A 27 12.74 19.57 5.78
N PRO A 28 12.88 18.49 4.99
CA PRO A 28 11.73 17.76 4.50
C PRO A 28 10.83 17.37 5.67
N SER A 29 9.51 17.38 5.46
CA SER A 29 8.50 17.05 6.47
C SER A 29 8.90 15.81 7.29
N PRO A 30 8.51 15.73 8.57
CA PRO A 30 8.83 14.62 9.47
C PRO A 30 8.17 13.28 9.09
N LEU A 31 7.84 13.04 7.82
CA LEU A 31 7.13 11.85 7.33
C LEU A 31 8.03 10.84 6.62
N PHE A 32 9.34 11.11 6.53
CA PHE A 32 10.25 10.29 5.75
C PHE A 32 11.17 9.49 6.67
N GLY A 33 10.89 8.18 6.77
CA GLY A 33 11.76 7.20 7.41
C GLY A 33 11.43 6.92 8.88
N GLU A 34 12.18 7.53 9.79
CA GLU A 34 12.20 7.16 11.22
C GLU A 34 10.87 7.44 11.94
N ALA A 35 10.28 8.61 11.74
CA ALA A 35 9.01 8.96 12.35
C ALA A 35 7.84 8.06 11.86
N ARG A 36 7.86 7.64 10.58
CA ARG A 36 6.90 6.63 10.08
C ARG A 36 7.16 5.28 10.74
N LYS A 37 8.42 4.89 10.94
CA LYS A 37 8.77 3.65 11.65
C LYS A 37 8.24 3.64 13.08
N GLU A 38 8.38 4.77 13.79
CA GLU A 38 7.82 4.96 15.14
C GLU A 38 6.29 4.90 15.13
N LEU A 39 5.64 5.60 14.20
CA LEU A 39 4.17 5.56 14.05
C LEU A 39 3.66 4.16 13.73
N LEU A 40 4.33 3.43 12.83
CA LEU A 40 4.02 2.03 12.54
C LEU A 40 4.24 1.12 13.75
N ALA A 41 5.22 1.41 14.61
CA ALA A 41 5.45 0.67 15.84
C ALA A 41 4.35 0.96 16.88
N ILE A 42 3.94 2.23 17.02
CA ILE A 42 2.81 2.63 17.87
C ILE A 42 1.51 1.97 17.38
N GLY A 43 1.24 2.02 16.07
CA GLY A 43 0.06 1.40 15.47
C GLY A 43 0.02 -0.12 15.62
N ARG A 44 1.19 -0.77 15.63
CA ARG A 44 1.31 -2.20 15.94
C ARG A 44 1.07 -2.49 17.42
N ASN A 45 1.68 -1.72 18.31
CA ASN A 45 1.58 -1.92 19.76
C ASN A 45 0.19 -1.56 20.31
N HIS A 46 -0.54 -0.67 19.63
CA HIS A 46 -1.86 -0.19 20.03
C HIS A 46 -2.99 -0.57 19.06
N LYS A 47 -2.78 -1.56 18.16
CA LYS A 47 -3.73 -2.03 17.12
C LYS A 47 -4.70 -0.94 16.65
N TRP A 48 -4.22 -0.01 15.83
CA TRP A 48 -5.08 1.05 15.29
C TRP A 48 -6.31 0.50 14.57
N THR A 49 -7.44 1.17 14.79
CA THR A 49 -8.66 0.96 14.01
C THR A 49 -8.46 1.39 12.56
N TYR A 50 -9.31 0.88 11.66
CA TYR A 50 -9.30 1.30 10.25
C TYR A 50 -9.48 2.82 10.10
N ALA A 51 -10.36 3.44 10.91
CA ALA A 51 -10.59 4.88 10.88
C ALA A 51 -9.32 5.67 11.26
N GLN A 52 -8.57 5.21 12.27
CA GLN A 52 -7.31 5.83 12.67
C GLN A 52 -6.23 5.69 11.58
N TRP A 53 -6.17 4.54 10.89
CA TRP A 53 -5.29 4.38 9.73
C TRP A 53 -5.63 5.36 8.62
N VAL A 54 -6.90 5.47 8.24
CA VAL A 54 -7.39 6.42 7.22
C VAL A 54 -7.04 7.86 7.60
N GLU A 55 -7.29 8.24 8.86
CA GLU A 55 -6.98 9.59 9.35
C GLU A 55 -5.47 9.87 9.30
N GLN A 56 -4.63 8.91 9.70
CA GLN A 56 -3.19 9.05 9.60
C GLN A 56 -2.75 9.22 8.14
N LEU A 57 -3.19 8.36 7.24
CA LEU A 57 -2.83 8.42 5.82
C LEU A 57 -3.24 9.75 5.17
N GLN A 58 -4.41 10.29 5.55
CA GLN A 58 -4.86 11.63 5.14
C GLN A 58 -3.89 12.73 5.61
N ARG A 59 -3.43 12.67 6.86
CA ARG A 59 -2.44 13.64 7.38
C ARG A 59 -1.14 13.59 6.60
N GLU A 60 -0.66 12.38 6.27
CA GLU A 60 0.57 12.21 5.49
C GLU A 60 0.42 12.79 4.07
N ALA A 61 -0.73 12.53 3.43
CA ALA A 61 -1.02 13.06 2.09
C ALA A 61 -1.14 14.60 2.07
N ILE A 62 -1.82 15.20 3.05
CA ILE A 62 -1.92 16.66 3.20
C ILE A 62 -0.52 17.28 3.36
N ALA A 63 0.33 16.68 4.18
CA ALA A 63 1.70 17.15 4.36
C ALA A 63 2.51 17.01 3.07
N ALA A 64 2.41 15.89 2.36
CA ALA A 64 3.07 15.72 1.05
C ALA A 64 2.61 16.78 0.04
N ALA A 65 1.30 17.03 -0.05
CA ALA A 65 0.72 18.06 -0.92
C ALA A 65 1.23 19.48 -0.58
N LYS A 66 1.38 19.79 0.71
CA LYS A 66 1.89 21.09 1.18
C LYS A 66 3.38 21.28 0.83
N ASN A 67 4.20 20.25 1.00
CA ASN A 67 5.64 20.36 0.77
C ASN A 67 6.02 20.26 -0.70
N ARG A 68 5.16 19.66 -1.54
CA ARG A 68 5.39 19.45 -2.99
C ARG A 68 6.78 18.89 -3.30
N PRO A 69 7.12 17.72 -2.74
CA PRO A 69 8.44 17.16 -2.93
C PRO A 69 8.68 16.79 -4.40
N ASP A 70 9.93 16.91 -4.84
CA ASP A 70 10.33 16.49 -6.18
C ASP A 70 10.11 14.99 -6.36
N ARG A 71 9.67 14.62 -7.57
CA ARG A 71 9.44 13.23 -8.01
C ARG A 71 8.59 12.43 -7.02
N LEU A 72 7.53 13.04 -6.49
CA LEU A 72 6.63 12.37 -5.55
C LEU A 72 6.12 11.06 -6.14
N THR A 73 6.33 9.96 -5.45
CA THR A 73 5.85 8.63 -5.83
C THR A 73 4.92 8.10 -4.74
N VAL A 74 3.73 7.66 -5.14
CA VAL A 74 2.76 7.07 -4.22
C VAL A 74 2.81 5.55 -4.34
N MET A 75 2.93 4.86 -3.21
CA MET A 75 2.73 3.41 -3.13
C MET A 75 1.40 3.14 -2.43
N VAL A 76 0.48 2.43 -3.06
CA VAL A 76 -0.86 2.20 -2.53
C VAL A 76 -1.24 0.73 -2.61
N GLY A 77 -1.85 0.21 -1.55
CA GLY A 77 -2.14 -1.21 -1.46
C GLY A 77 -2.54 -1.69 -0.08
N ASP A 78 -2.18 -2.94 0.22
CA ASP A 78 -2.51 -3.65 1.46
C ASP A 78 -1.34 -3.69 2.48
N SER A 79 -1.27 -4.75 3.31
CA SER A 79 -0.20 -4.98 4.29
C SER A 79 1.18 -5.07 3.66
N LEU A 80 1.30 -5.66 2.46
CA LEU A 80 2.58 -5.78 1.76
C LEU A 80 3.15 -4.39 1.45
N SER A 81 2.28 -3.48 0.99
CA SER A 81 2.65 -2.08 0.77
C SER A 81 2.90 -1.37 2.09
N LEU A 82 1.99 -1.48 3.08
CA LEU A 82 2.10 -0.80 4.38
C LEU A 82 3.45 -1.05 5.07
N TRP A 83 3.94 -2.29 5.02
CA TRP A 83 5.17 -2.70 5.70
C TRP A 83 6.43 -2.55 4.85
N PHE A 84 6.33 -1.98 3.64
CA PHE A 84 7.50 -1.74 2.82
C PHE A 84 8.52 -0.87 3.57
N PRO A 85 9.74 -1.39 3.85
CA PRO A 85 10.73 -0.63 4.60
C PRO A 85 11.22 0.58 3.81
N SER A 86 10.96 1.78 4.33
CA SER A 86 11.29 3.03 3.64
C SER A 86 12.77 3.16 3.24
N GLN A 87 13.69 2.58 4.00
CA GLN A 87 15.13 2.60 3.72
C GLN A 87 15.52 1.77 2.49
N LEU A 88 14.67 0.84 2.06
CA LEU A 88 14.86 0.04 0.87
C LEU A 88 14.30 0.73 -0.37
N LEU A 89 13.44 1.73 -0.25
CA LEU A 89 12.87 2.41 -1.41
C LEU A 89 13.93 3.26 -2.14
N PRO A 90 13.84 3.38 -3.47
CA PRO A 90 14.73 4.23 -4.27
C PRO A 90 14.83 5.66 -3.72
N ARG A 91 16.06 6.15 -3.53
CA ARG A 91 16.37 7.44 -2.87
C ARG A 91 16.34 8.64 -3.81
N ASP A 92 16.20 8.42 -5.11
CA ASP A 92 16.13 9.44 -6.17
C ASP A 92 14.75 10.13 -6.25
N ARG A 93 13.83 9.76 -5.35
CA ARG A 93 12.43 10.19 -5.34
C ARG A 93 11.87 10.18 -3.93
N THR A 94 10.75 10.88 -3.74
CA THR A 94 10.07 10.95 -2.45
C THR A 94 8.89 9.99 -2.40
N TRP A 95 8.81 9.13 -1.38
CA TRP A 95 7.76 8.12 -1.29
C TRP A 95 6.67 8.48 -0.29
N LEU A 96 5.41 8.46 -0.74
CA LEU A 96 4.22 8.51 0.10
C LEU A 96 3.55 7.14 0.05
N ASN A 97 3.60 6.39 1.16
CA ASN A 97 3.00 5.05 1.21
C ASN A 97 1.61 5.10 1.87
N GLN A 98 0.61 4.70 1.11
CA GLN A 98 -0.82 4.72 1.38
C GLN A 98 -1.39 3.29 1.52
N GLY A 99 -0.58 2.35 2.01
CA GLY A 99 -1.01 0.98 2.32
C GLY A 99 -1.81 0.86 3.62
N ILE A 100 -2.76 -0.08 3.70
CA ILE A 100 -3.46 -0.47 4.95
C ILE A 100 -3.49 -2.00 5.04
N SER A 101 -3.20 -2.56 6.21
CA SER A 101 -3.26 -4.02 6.40
C SER A 101 -4.67 -4.58 6.16
N GLY A 102 -4.78 -5.67 5.42
CA GLY A 102 -6.06 -6.31 5.09
C GLY A 102 -6.90 -5.59 4.05
N GLU A 103 -6.36 -4.56 3.39
CA GLU A 103 -7.10 -3.79 2.38
C GLU A 103 -7.56 -4.67 1.21
N THR A 104 -8.81 -4.48 0.77
CA THR A 104 -9.35 -5.07 -0.47
C THR A 104 -9.39 -4.03 -1.58
N SER A 105 -9.52 -4.45 -2.83
CA SER A 105 -9.69 -3.53 -3.96
C SER A 105 -10.89 -2.59 -3.78
N SER A 106 -11.98 -3.10 -3.20
CA SER A 106 -13.18 -2.30 -2.89
C SER A 106 -12.96 -1.30 -1.75
N GLY A 107 -12.15 -1.65 -0.75
CA GLY A 107 -11.77 -0.77 0.36
C GLY A 107 -10.86 0.35 -0.11
N LEU A 108 -9.84 0.00 -0.91
CA LEU A 108 -8.94 0.96 -1.52
C LEU A 108 -9.69 2.00 -2.37
N LEU A 109 -10.62 1.58 -3.23
CA LEU A 109 -11.45 2.49 -4.04
C LEU A 109 -12.12 3.59 -3.21
N LYS A 110 -12.63 3.24 -2.02
CA LYS A 110 -13.35 4.18 -1.16
C LYS A 110 -12.46 5.26 -0.56
N ARG A 111 -11.13 5.13 -0.65
CA ARG A 111 -10.18 6.03 -0.01
C ARG A 111 -9.07 6.53 -0.94
N LEU A 112 -9.26 6.45 -2.25
CA LEU A 112 -8.35 7.12 -3.19
C LEU A 112 -8.33 8.64 -2.94
N TYR A 113 -9.47 9.19 -2.49
CA TYR A 113 -9.64 10.62 -2.19
C TYR A 113 -8.63 11.17 -1.16
N LEU A 114 -8.02 10.31 -0.34
CA LEU A 114 -7.10 10.74 0.72
C LEU A 114 -5.90 11.52 0.17
N PHE A 115 -5.47 11.23 -1.06
CA PHE A 115 -4.30 11.87 -1.66
C PHE A 115 -4.61 12.70 -2.92
N ASP A 116 -5.86 13.08 -3.16
CA ASP A 116 -6.28 13.93 -4.30
C ASP A 116 -5.51 15.24 -4.40
N SER A 117 -5.17 15.84 -3.25
CA SER A 117 -4.42 17.10 -3.21
C SER A 117 -2.94 16.96 -3.59
N THR A 118 -2.43 15.74 -3.71
CA THR A 118 -1.05 15.46 -4.11
C THR A 118 -0.90 15.50 -5.63
N ARG A 119 0.35 15.56 -6.11
CA ARG A 119 0.68 15.55 -7.54
C ARG A 119 1.82 14.57 -7.79
N PRO A 120 1.56 13.26 -7.70
CA PRO A 120 2.62 12.27 -7.87
C PRO A 120 3.10 12.22 -9.32
N GLU A 121 4.40 11.99 -9.52
CA GLU A 121 4.97 11.57 -10.80
C GLU A 121 4.54 10.14 -11.14
N THR A 122 4.56 9.25 -10.14
CA THR A 122 4.25 7.83 -10.32
C THR A 122 3.37 7.30 -9.18
N ILE A 123 2.43 6.41 -9.50
CA ILE A 123 1.59 5.71 -8.52
C ILE A 123 1.74 4.21 -8.74
N PHE A 124 2.29 3.49 -7.76
CA PHE A 124 2.40 2.04 -7.74
C PHE A 124 1.24 1.43 -6.95
N VAL A 125 0.46 0.56 -7.61
CA VAL A 125 -0.71 -0.10 -7.02
C VAL A 125 -0.45 -1.59 -6.89
N MET A 126 -0.52 -2.14 -5.68
CA MET A 126 -0.58 -3.59 -5.44
C MET A 126 -1.77 -3.89 -4.52
N ILE A 127 -2.80 -4.52 -5.06
CA ILE A 127 -4.01 -4.87 -4.31
C ILE A 127 -4.66 -6.12 -4.93
N GLY A 128 -5.38 -6.90 -4.13
CA GLY A 128 -6.18 -8.02 -4.62
C GLY A 128 -6.02 -9.34 -3.87
N ILE A 129 -4.95 -9.52 -3.09
CA ILE A 129 -4.75 -10.78 -2.35
C ILE A 129 -5.84 -10.97 -1.27
N ASN A 130 -6.24 -9.90 -0.59
CA ASN A 130 -7.30 -9.97 0.42
C ASN A 130 -8.67 -10.22 -0.21
N ASP A 131 -8.96 -9.65 -1.38
CA ASP A 131 -10.16 -9.98 -2.15
C ASP A 131 -10.22 -11.49 -2.43
N LEU A 132 -9.10 -12.07 -2.86
CA LEU A 132 -9.01 -13.50 -3.14
C LEU A 132 -9.16 -14.37 -1.89
N ILE A 133 -8.54 -13.97 -0.78
CA ILE A 133 -8.68 -14.61 0.53
C ILE A 133 -10.13 -14.57 1.01
N HIS A 134 -10.85 -13.48 0.75
CA HIS A 134 -12.27 -13.33 1.06
C HIS A 134 -13.21 -14.02 0.06
N GLY A 135 -12.67 -14.70 -0.96
CA GLY A 135 -13.46 -15.45 -1.92
C GLY A 135 -14.12 -14.60 -3.00
N GLU A 136 -13.73 -13.34 -3.17
CA GLU A 136 -14.27 -12.46 -4.20
C GLU A 136 -14.05 -13.02 -5.61
N SER A 137 -14.99 -12.75 -6.52
CA SER A 137 -14.90 -13.25 -7.90
C SER A 137 -13.80 -12.55 -8.70
N ASP A 138 -13.20 -13.26 -9.68
CA ASP A 138 -12.19 -12.68 -10.58
C ASP A 138 -12.76 -11.44 -11.31
N TRP A 139 -14.04 -11.46 -11.67
CA TRP A 139 -14.72 -10.33 -12.31
C TRP A 139 -14.80 -9.10 -11.39
N ALA A 140 -15.20 -9.28 -10.13
CA ALA A 140 -15.31 -8.17 -9.18
C ALA A 140 -13.94 -7.52 -8.91
N ILE A 141 -12.89 -8.34 -8.75
CA ILE A 141 -11.52 -7.87 -8.56
C ILE A 141 -11.07 -7.05 -9.78
N LEU A 142 -11.24 -7.57 -10.99
CA LEU A 142 -10.84 -6.88 -12.22
C LEU A 142 -11.66 -5.60 -12.46
N ALA A 143 -12.96 -5.61 -12.15
CA ALA A 143 -13.82 -4.43 -12.23
C ALA A 143 -13.37 -3.33 -11.26
N ASN A 144 -13.03 -3.70 -10.02
CA ASN A 144 -12.50 -2.74 -9.05
C ASN A 144 -11.13 -2.22 -9.48
N GLN A 145 -10.24 -3.06 -9.99
CA GLN A 145 -8.94 -2.64 -10.51
C GLN A 145 -9.05 -1.65 -11.67
N ARG A 146 -9.98 -1.89 -12.60
CA ARG A 146 -10.29 -0.96 -13.69
C ARG A 146 -10.76 0.40 -13.14
N ARG A 147 -11.66 0.37 -12.16
CA ARG A 147 -12.12 1.59 -11.49
C ARG A 147 -10.98 2.31 -10.78
N ILE A 148 -10.08 1.60 -10.11
CA ILE A 148 -8.91 2.20 -9.46
C ILE A 148 -8.06 2.94 -10.49
N ILE A 149 -7.72 2.31 -11.61
CA ILE A 149 -6.94 2.94 -12.68
C ILE A 149 -7.64 4.21 -13.19
N ASN A 150 -8.95 4.13 -13.45
CA ASN A 150 -9.72 5.23 -14.02
C ASN A 150 -9.87 6.41 -13.05
N GLU A 151 -10.16 6.15 -11.78
CA GLU A 151 -10.22 7.19 -10.74
C GLU A 151 -8.85 7.83 -10.55
N LEU A 152 -7.77 7.04 -10.43
CA LEU A 152 -6.41 7.58 -10.30
C LEU A 152 -6.03 8.46 -11.49
N ARG A 153 -6.39 8.07 -12.71
CA ARG A 153 -6.11 8.86 -13.91
C ARG A 153 -6.93 10.15 -13.94
N TYR A 154 -8.19 10.09 -13.51
CA TYR A 154 -9.03 11.27 -13.42
C TYR A 154 -8.50 12.28 -12.38
N ILE A 155 -8.11 11.79 -11.20
CA ILE A 155 -7.59 12.61 -10.09
C ILE A 155 -6.18 13.12 -10.41
N HIS A 156 -5.34 12.28 -11.01
CA HIS A 156 -3.94 12.57 -11.30
C HIS A 156 -3.58 12.34 -12.79
N PRO A 157 -4.07 13.20 -13.71
CA PRO A 157 -3.96 12.98 -15.16
C PRO A 157 -2.51 13.01 -15.69
N GLY A 158 -1.57 13.58 -14.93
CA GLY A 158 -0.14 13.60 -15.29
C GLY A 158 0.69 12.47 -14.68
N SER A 159 0.09 11.59 -13.87
CA SER A 159 0.82 10.52 -13.19
C SER A 159 0.94 9.27 -14.04
N GLN A 160 2.10 8.63 -13.97
CA GLN A 160 2.28 7.27 -14.47
C GLN A 160 1.68 6.29 -13.45
N ILE A 161 0.67 5.52 -13.86
CA ILE A 161 0.03 4.50 -13.01
C ILE A 161 0.67 3.15 -13.31
N VAL A 162 1.20 2.48 -12.29
CA VAL A 162 1.86 1.16 -12.40
C VAL A 162 1.10 0.14 -11.56
N ILE A 163 0.42 -0.78 -12.24
CA ILE A 163 -0.22 -1.93 -11.60
C ILE A 163 0.81 -3.03 -11.38
N GLN A 164 0.90 -3.53 -10.16
CA GLN A 164 1.82 -4.60 -9.78
C GLN A 164 1.07 -5.92 -9.70
N SER A 165 1.70 -7.00 -10.19
CA SER A 165 1.13 -8.34 -10.06
C SER A 165 0.90 -8.70 -8.58
N ILE A 166 -0.20 -9.37 -8.28
CA ILE A 166 -0.46 -10.01 -6.99
C ILE A 166 0.61 -11.09 -6.76
N LEU A 167 1.20 -11.14 -5.57
CA LEU A 167 2.25 -12.12 -5.21
C LEU A 167 1.65 -13.51 -4.93
N PRO A 168 2.43 -14.59 -5.08
CA PRO A 168 2.01 -15.92 -4.65
C PRO A 168 1.97 -16.02 -3.10
N HIS A 169 1.40 -17.11 -2.59
CA HIS A 169 1.53 -17.54 -1.19
C HIS A 169 2.19 -18.93 -1.10
N SER A 170 2.62 -19.35 0.10
CA SER A 170 3.36 -20.60 0.30
C SER A 170 2.51 -21.88 0.45
N GLY A 171 1.19 -21.79 0.21
CA GLY A 171 0.28 -22.94 0.31
C GLY A 171 0.33 -23.63 1.68
N GLU A 172 0.53 -24.95 1.67
CA GLU A 172 0.63 -25.79 2.88
C GLU A 172 1.79 -25.41 3.81
N ALA A 173 2.84 -24.79 3.29
CA ALA A 173 3.97 -24.33 4.10
C ALA A 173 3.69 -23.01 4.85
N ALA A 174 2.54 -22.37 4.62
CA ALA A 174 2.18 -21.13 5.30
C ALA A 174 1.87 -21.38 6.79
N ILE A 175 2.45 -20.53 7.64
CA ILE A 175 2.19 -20.49 9.09
C ILE A 175 1.41 -19.23 9.48
N TRP A 176 0.98 -18.42 8.52
CA TRP A 176 0.08 -17.30 8.72
C TRP A 176 -1.23 -17.77 9.39
N GLU A 177 -1.75 -16.97 10.34
CA GLU A 177 -2.92 -17.34 11.16
C GLU A 177 -4.14 -17.72 10.32
N GLY A 178 -4.35 -17.07 9.17
CA GLY A 178 -5.43 -17.37 8.24
C GLY A 178 -5.09 -18.40 7.16
N ARG A 179 -4.08 -19.28 7.36
CA ARG A 179 -3.60 -20.23 6.34
C ARG A 179 -4.72 -21.06 5.67
N ASP A 180 -5.82 -21.35 6.37
CA ASP A 180 -6.92 -22.15 5.82
C ASP A 180 -7.62 -21.46 4.64
N TYR A 181 -7.60 -20.12 4.60
CA TYR A 181 -8.04 -19.37 3.43
C TYR A 181 -7.06 -19.49 2.26
N LEU A 182 -5.76 -19.53 2.55
CA LEU A 182 -4.72 -19.73 1.54
C LEU A 182 -4.79 -21.12 0.91
N LEU A 183 -5.13 -22.16 1.68
CA LEU A 183 -5.32 -23.52 1.15
C LEU A 183 -6.49 -23.62 0.17
N GLN A 184 -7.48 -22.74 0.28
CA GLN A 184 -8.63 -22.65 -0.63
C GLN A 184 -8.33 -21.79 -1.88
N LEU A 185 -7.24 -21.02 -1.86
CA LEU A 185 -6.82 -20.15 -2.94
C LEU A 185 -5.65 -20.78 -3.69
N PRO A 186 -5.84 -21.40 -4.87
CA PRO A 186 -4.70 -21.93 -5.61
C PRO A 186 -3.91 -20.79 -6.27
N ASN A 187 -2.57 -20.82 -6.17
CA ASN A 187 -1.69 -19.88 -6.88
C ASN A 187 -1.92 -19.84 -8.41
N SER A 188 -2.52 -20.88 -9.01
CA SER A 188 -2.93 -20.88 -10.41
C SER A 188 -4.01 -19.83 -10.73
N ARG A 189 -4.88 -19.51 -9.75
CA ARG A 189 -5.87 -18.44 -9.83
C ARG A 189 -5.19 -17.07 -9.80
N ILE A 190 -4.24 -16.86 -8.89
CA ILE A 190 -3.42 -15.64 -8.82
C ILE A 190 -2.71 -15.41 -10.16
N ARG A 191 -2.07 -16.44 -10.72
CA ARG A 191 -1.43 -16.36 -12.05
C ARG A 191 -2.40 -15.97 -13.16
N ARG A 192 -3.64 -16.48 -13.13
CA ARG A 192 -4.67 -16.12 -14.12
C ARG A 192 -5.08 -14.66 -13.98
N ILE A 193 -5.34 -14.20 -12.76
CA ILE A 193 -5.69 -12.80 -12.49
C ILE A 193 -4.55 -11.87 -12.90
N ASN A 194 -3.29 -12.21 -12.61
CA ASN A 194 -2.15 -11.39 -13.04
C ASN A 194 -2.06 -11.23 -14.57
N ARG A 195 -2.41 -12.25 -15.35
CA ARG A 195 -2.50 -12.11 -16.81
C ARG A 195 -3.63 -11.15 -17.22
N SER A 196 -4.79 -11.27 -16.58
CA SER A 196 -5.90 -10.34 -16.81
C SER A 196 -5.60 -8.91 -16.35
N LEU A 197 -4.85 -8.73 -15.26
CA LEU A 197 -4.39 -7.43 -14.78
C LEU A 197 -3.41 -6.78 -15.76
N LYS A 198 -2.52 -7.57 -16.37
CA LYS A 198 -1.65 -7.07 -17.43
C LYS A 198 -2.47 -6.56 -18.61
N ALA A 199 -3.38 -7.39 -19.14
CA ALA A 199 -4.23 -7.01 -20.27
C ALA A 199 -5.08 -5.77 -19.92
N LEU A 200 -5.65 -5.73 -18.71
CA LEU A 200 -6.38 -4.59 -18.20
C LEU A 200 -5.52 -3.32 -18.13
N ALA A 201 -4.30 -3.41 -17.62
CA ALA A 201 -3.40 -2.26 -17.57
C ALA A 201 -3.08 -1.75 -18.97
N ASP A 202 -2.79 -2.65 -19.92
CA ASP A 202 -2.54 -2.30 -21.32
C ASP A 202 -3.77 -1.61 -21.96
N ASP A 203 -4.97 -2.17 -21.78
CA ASP A 203 -6.25 -1.63 -22.29
C ASP A 203 -6.54 -0.23 -21.74
N GLU A 204 -6.26 -0.02 -20.44
CA GLU A 204 -6.44 1.26 -19.80
C GLU A 204 -5.21 2.17 -19.98
N GLY A 205 -4.18 1.84 -20.75
CA GLY A 205 -2.99 2.68 -20.91
C GLY A 205 -2.21 2.95 -19.61
N ALA A 206 -2.27 2.02 -18.66
CA ALA A 206 -1.45 1.97 -17.46
C ALA A 206 -0.25 1.02 -17.67
N PHE A 207 0.76 1.15 -16.82
CA PHE A 207 1.91 0.27 -16.81
C PHE A 207 1.64 -1.00 -15.99
N PHE A 208 2.31 -2.11 -16.32
CA PHE A 208 2.24 -3.35 -15.54
C PHE A 208 3.63 -3.84 -15.13
N LEU A 209 3.87 -3.93 -13.83
CA LEU A 209 5.07 -4.50 -13.23
C LEU A 209 4.80 -5.93 -12.76
N ASN A 210 5.32 -6.91 -13.51
CA ASN A 210 5.16 -8.33 -13.21
C ASN A 210 6.19 -8.82 -12.19
N LEU A 211 5.85 -8.76 -10.91
CA LEU A 211 6.69 -9.25 -9.80
C LEU A 211 6.57 -10.75 -9.59
N HIS A 212 5.40 -11.34 -9.82
CA HIS A 212 5.07 -12.71 -9.42
C HIS A 212 6.16 -13.75 -9.74
N PRO A 213 6.78 -13.78 -10.95
CA PRO A 213 7.84 -14.75 -11.25
C PRO A 213 9.09 -14.65 -10.36
N LEU A 214 9.39 -13.46 -9.81
CA LEU A 214 10.55 -13.23 -8.93
C LEU A 214 10.35 -13.83 -7.54
N PHE A 215 9.09 -14.05 -7.15
CA PHE A 215 8.68 -14.52 -5.83
C PHE A 215 8.30 -16.01 -5.82
N THR A 216 8.15 -16.64 -6.99
CA THR A 216 7.79 -18.05 -7.08
C THR A 216 8.99 -18.99 -7.05
N ASP A 217 8.82 -20.13 -6.40
CA ASP A 217 9.69 -21.30 -6.57
C ASP A 217 9.34 -22.09 -7.85
N SER A 218 10.01 -23.24 -8.04
CA SER A 218 9.77 -24.12 -9.20
C SER A 218 8.35 -24.69 -9.29
N GLN A 219 7.62 -24.73 -8.17
CA GLN A 219 6.25 -25.23 -8.08
C GLN A 219 5.22 -24.10 -8.19
N GLY A 220 5.66 -22.84 -8.23
CA GLY A 220 4.82 -21.66 -8.33
C GLY A 220 4.25 -21.19 -6.99
N PHE A 221 4.84 -21.61 -5.86
CA PHE A 221 4.53 -21.11 -4.51
C PHE A 221 5.49 -19.97 -4.12
N LEU A 222 5.08 -19.15 -3.16
CA LEU A 222 5.97 -18.14 -2.59
C LEU A 222 7.19 -18.81 -1.97
N ARG A 223 8.37 -18.41 -2.44
CA ARG A 223 9.66 -18.90 -1.94
C ARG A 223 9.78 -18.65 -0.44
N GLY A 224 10.11 -19.70 0.31
CA GLY A 224 10.24 -19.63 1.77
C GLY A 224 11.34 -18.66 2.25
N ASP A 225 12.42 -18.46 1.47
CA ASP A 225 13.49 -17.52 1.82
C ASP A 225 13.09 -16.04 1.70
N LEU A 226 11.93 -15.75 1.12
CA LEU A 226 11.41 -14.39 0.91
C LEU A 226 10.24 -14.02 1.82
N SER A 227 9.77 -14.95 2.67
CA SER A 227 8.57 -14.76 3.48
C SER A 227 8.83 -14.93 4.97
N THR A 228 8.02 -14.29 5.81
CA THR A 228 8.00 -14.50 7.26
C THR A 228 7.01 -15.58 7.68
N ASP A 229 5.89 -15.73 6.96
CA ASP A 229 4.76 -16.57 7.38
C ASP A 229 4.04 -17.29 6.21
N GLY A 230 4.56 -17.17 4.99
CA GLY A 230 3.99 -17.72 3.77
C GLY A 230 3.01 -16.81 3.03
N LEU A 231 2.80 -15.57 3.51
CA LEU A 231 2.01 -14.53 2.84
C LEU A 231 2.77 -13.19 2.79
N HIS A 232 3.38 -12.79 3.91
CA HIS A 232 4.07 -11.53 4.07
C HIS A 232 5.58 -11.68 3.82
N LEU A 233 6.21 -10.60 3.36
CA LEU A 233 7.61 -10.61 2.98
C LEU A 233 8.53 -10.36 4.17
N ASN A 234 9.69 -11.02 4.15
CA ASN A 234 10.82 -10.66 4.99
C ASN A 234 11.71 -9.62 4.28
N ASP A 235 12.84 -9.25 4.90
CA ASP A 235 13.76 -8.25 4.34
C ASP A 235 14.30 -8.63 2.96
N ASN A 236 14.55 -9.93 2.69
CA ASN A 236 15.00 -10.39 1.37
C ASN A 236 13.91 -10.22 0.33
N GLY A 237 12.66 -10.55 0.68
CA GLY A 237 11.50 -10.32 -0.19
C GLY A 237 11.34 -8.85 -0.57
N TYR A 238 11.47 -7.94 0.40
CA TYR A 238 11.42 -6.50 0.14
C TYR A 238 12.62 -5.98 -0.67
N GLN A 239 13.81 -6.55 -0.50
CA GLN A 239 14.97 -6.20 -1.34
C GLN A 239 14.74 -6.58 -2.82
N ILE A 240 14.15 -7.75 -3.08
CA ILE A 240 13.76 -8.16 -4.44
C ILE A 240 12.72 -7.19 -5.01
N TRP A 241 11.68 -6.86 -4.23
CA TRP A 241 10.65 -5.93 -4.67
C TRP A 241 11.23 -4.54 -4.99
N SER A 242 12.07 -4.00 -4.09
CA SER A 242 12.73 -2.71 -4.31
C SER A 242 13.59 -2.71 -5.58
N THR A 243 14.40 -3.75 -5.78
CA THR A 243 15.24 -3.90 -6.97
C THR A 243 14.39 -3.92 -8.23
N ALA A 244 13.27 -4.64 -8.22
CA ALA A 244 12.34 -4.70 -9.35
C ALA A 244 11.71 -3.33 -9.65
N ILE A 245 11.28 -2.58 -8.63
CA ILE A 245 10.79 -1.20 -8.79
C ILE A 245 11.86 -0.29 -9.40
N GLN A 246 13.09 -0.35 -8.88
CA GLN A 246 14.18 0.49 -9.35
C GLN A 246 14.53 0.20 -10.81
N MET A 247 14.65 -1.08 -11.16
CA MET A 247 14.96 -1.50 -12.53
C MET A 247 13.82 -1.15 -13.50
N TYR A 248 12.58 -1.40 -13.10
CA TYR A 248 11.42 -1.07 -13.92
C TYR A 248 11.31 0.43 -14.17
N SER A 249 11.52 1.25 -13.13
CA SER A 249 11.46 2.71 -13.26
C SER A 249 12.49 3.23 -14.27
N LYS A 250 13.75 2.78 -14.17
CA LYS A 250 14.80 3.17 -15.11
C LYS A 250 14.52 2.74 -16.56
N MET A 251 14.01 1.52 -16.75
CA MET A 251 13.85 0.94 -18.09
C MET A 251 12.55 1.35 -18.78
N ARG A 252 11.50 1.73 -18.04
CA ARG A 252 10.15 1.90 -18.60
C ARG A 252 9.47 3.21 -18.28
N LEU A 253 9.91 3.90 -17.23
CA LEU A 253 9.27 5.14 -16.77
C LEU A 253 10.12 6.37 -17.04
N GLU A 254 11.44 6.21 -17.12
CA GLU A 254 12.42 7.31 -17.29
C GLU A 254 12.99 7.40 -18.72
N GLU A 255 12.69 6.45 -19.60
CA GLU A 255 13.03 6.60 -21.03
C GLU A 255 12.08 7.62 -21.69
N PRO A 256 12.60 8.60 -22.46
CA PRO A 256 11.75 9.53 -23.18
C PRO A 256 10.90 8.76 -24.21
N GLN A 257 9.58 8.99 -24.20
CA GLN A 257 8.74 8.67 -25.36
C GLN A 257 8.98 9.65 -26.49
#